data_AF-A0A1Y3BNZ8-F1
#
_entry.id   AF-A0A1Y3BNZ8-F1
#
_cell.length_a   1.000
_cell.length_b   1.000
_cell.length_c   1.000
_cell.angle_alpha   90.00
_cell.angle_beta   90.00
_cell.angle_gamma   90.00
#
_symmetry.space_group_name_H-M   'P 1'
#
loop_
_entity.id
_entity.type
_entity.pdbx_description
1 polymer ?
#
loop_
_entity_poly.entity_id
_entity_poly.type
_entity_poly.pdbx_seq_one_letter_code
_entity_poly.pdbx_strand_id
1 'polypeptide(L)'
;MTSNVQSMKQFYRRLVFNAQRNFHQWTRLAIEIINHHQYRPEVYFNFVKHILLAGQNLLNTFKLLRRQWKQHAVVDQMIELDRFSTNFLDQLKQIVMKTKRLTFTRIDPKIMSDIVEQIRLALEMSDLIRQKCFT
;
A
#
# COMPACT_ATOMS: atom_id res chain seq x y z
N MET A 1 -12.93 32.31 1.23
CA MET A 1 -11.63 31.61 1.33
C MET A 1 -11.77 30.11 1.67
N THR A 2 -12.87 29.66 2.28
CA THR A 2 -13.15 28.25 2.63
C THR A 2 -13.37 27.29 1.45
N SER A 3 -13.85 27.78 0.30
CA SER A 3 -14.13 26.93 -0.87
C SER A 3 -12.88 26.30 -1.51
N ASN A 4 -11.73 26.98 -1.44
CA ASN A 4 -10.50 26.54 -2.10
C ASN A 4 -9.80 25.41 -1.31
N VAL A 5 -9.87 25.44 0.02
CA VAL A 5 -9.34 24.37 0.88
C VAL A 5 -10.19 23.10 0.78
N GLN A 6 -11.52 23.25 0.68
CA GLN A 6 -12.43 22.11 0.51
C GLN A 6 -12.28 21.45 -0.87
N SER A 7 -12.16 22.24 -1.95
CA SER A 7 -11.94 21.68 -3.30
C SER A 7 -10.62 20.92 -3.40
N MET A 8 -9.54 21.43 -2.78
CA MET A 8 -8.26 20.74 -2.72
C MET A 8 -8.32 19.45 -1.91
N LYS A 9 -8.97 19.46 -0.74
CA LYS A 9 -9.19 18.23 0.06
C LYS A 9 -9.92 17.16 -0.76
N GLN A 10 -10.93 17.55 -1.53
CA GLN A 10 -11.66 16.62 -2.42
C GLN A 10 -10.78 16.10 -3.57
N PHE A 11 -9.94 16.95 -4.17
CA PHE A 11 -9.00 16.54 -5.21
C PHE A 11 -8.01 15.48 -4.71
N TYR A 12 -7.33 15.74 -3.58
CA TYR A 12 -6.38 14.78 -3.02
C TYR A 12 -7.04 13.50 -2.51
N ARG A 13 -8.27 13.59 -1.98
CA ARG A 13 -9.06 12.40 -1.62
C ARG A 13 -9.30 11.49 -2.84
N ARG A 14 -9.59 12.07 -4.02
CA ARG A 14 -9.75 11.29 -5.27
C ARG A 14 -8.43 10.66 -5.71
N LEU A 15 -7.31 11.38 -5.61
CA LEU A 15 -5.99 10.82 -5.94
C LEU A 15 -5.63 9.63 -5.05
N VAL A 16 -5.79 9.76 -3.73
CA VAL A 16 -5.55 8.67 -2.78
C VAL A 16 -6.49 7.50 -3.08
N PHE A 17 -7.77 7.75 -3.32
CA PHE A 17 -8.75 6.71 -3.64
C PHE A 17 -8.36 5.92 -4.90
N ASN A 18 -7.98 6.59 -5.98
CA ASN A 18 -7.59 5.93 -7.22
C ASN A 18 -6.33 5.08 -7.06
N ALA A 19 -5.30 5.61 -6.38
CA ALA A 19 -4.08 4.88 -6.07
C ALA A 19 -4.36 3.66 -5.18
N GLN A 20 -5.23 3.83 -4.19
CA GLN A 20 -5.63 2.75 -3.28
C GLN A 20 -6.43 1.67 -3.99
N ARG A 21 -7.37 2.03 -4.88
CA ARG A 21 -8.13 1.06 -5.68
C ARG A 21 -7.21 0.18 -6.53
N ASN A 22 -6.19 0.78 -7.16
CA ASN A 22 -5.19 0.04 -7.92
C ASN A 22 -4.39 -0.90 -7.01
N PHE A 23 -3.94 -0.43 -5.85
CA PHE A 23 -3.25 -1.26 -4.86
C PHE A 23 -4.12 -2.44 -4.39
N HIS A 24 -5.39 -2.20 -4.11
CA HIS A 24 -6.38 -3.21 -3.71
C HIS A 24 -6.59 -4.28 -4.78
N GLN A 25 -6.67 -3.88 -6.04
CA GLN A 25 -6.84 -4.81 -7.16
C GLN A 25 -5.64 -5.77 -7.26
N TRP A 26 -4.41 -5.23 -7.24
CA TRP A 26 -3.20 -6.04 -7.34
C TRP A 26 -2.99 -6.96 -6.13
N THR A 27 -3.30 -6.49 -4.92
CA THR A 27 -3.18 -7.29 -3.71
C THR A 27 -4.20 -8.43 -3.65
N ARG A 28 -5.47 -8.18 -4.02
CA ARG A 28 -6.51 -9.22 -4.11
C ARG A 28 -6.15 -10.28 -5.14
N LEU A 29 -5.74 -9.86 -6.33
CA LEU A 29 -5.31 -10.78 -7.39
C LEU A 29 -4.10 -11.62 -6.94
N ALA A 30 -3.11 -11.01 -6.29
CA ALA A 30 -1.96 -11.76 -5.78
C ALA A 30 -2.34 -12.79 -4.71
N ILE A 31 -3.24 -12.44 -3.78
CA ILE A 31 -3.73 -13.38 -2.76
C ILE A 31 -4.46 -14.56 -3.42
N GLU A 32 -5.34 -14.27 -4.38
CA GLU A 32 -6.05 -15.30 -5.16
C GLU A 32 -5.06 -16.24 -5.84
N ILE A 33 -4.06 -15.69 -6.53
CA ILE A 33 -3.03 -16.46 -7.21
C ILE A 33 -2.24 -17.35 -6.23
N ILE A 34 -1.83 -16.80 -5.08
CA ILE A 34 -1.07 -17.54 -4.08
C ILE A 34 -1.89 -18.68 -3.47
N ASN A 35 -3.18 -18.46 -3.20
CA ASN A 35 -4.03 -19.45 -2.53
C ASN A 35 -4.49 -20.58 -3.45
N HIS A 36 -4.69 -20.30 -4.74
CA HIS A 36 -5.37 -21.22 -5.65
C HIS A 36 -4.44 -21.90 -6.67
N HIS A 37 -3.18 -21.46 -6.78
CA HIS A 37 -2.28 -21.98 -7.79
C HIS A 37 -0.90 -22.33 -7.24
N GLN A 38 -0.33 -23.42 -7.76
CA GLN A 38 1.06 -23.79 -7.54
C GLN A 38 1.89 -23.40 -8.78
N TYR A 39 2.41 -22.19 -8.77
CA TYR A 39 3.33 -21.69 -9.80
C TYR A 39 4.79 -21.77 -9.38
N ARG A 40 5.69 -21.63 -10.35
CA ARG A 40 7.11 -21.42 -10.07
C ARG A 40 7.34 -20.08 -9.36
N PRO A 41 8.40 -19.95 -8.52
CA PRO A 41 8.67 -18.74 -7.76
C PRO A 41 8.61 -17.42 -8.54
N GLU A 42 9.06 -17.42 -9.80
CA GLU A 42 9.11 -16.27 -10.72
C GLU A 42 7.74 -15.61 -10.92
N VAL A 43 6.68 -16.41 -10.91
CA VAL A 43 5.31 -15.92 -11.07
C VAL A 43 4.91 -15.09 -9.84
N TYR A 44 5.17 -15.57 -8.63
CA TYR A 44 4.91 -14.81 -7.40
C TYR A 44 5.74 -13.53 -7.33
N PHE A 45 7.02 -13.57 -7.78
CA PHE A 45 7.83 -12.36 -7.88
C PHE A 45 7.21 -11.30 -8.80
N ASN A 46 6.61 -11.70 -9.91
CA ASN A 46 5.93 -10.77 -10.81
C ASN A 46 4.70 -10.13 -10.15
N PHE A 47 3.85 -10.90 -9.46
CA PHE A 47 2.73 -10.33 -8.72
C PHE A 47 3.18 -9.37 -7.61
N VAL A 48 4.24 -9.73 -6.89
CA VAL A 48 4.82 -8.86 -5.86
C VAL A 48 5.37 -7.57 -6.47
N LYS A 49 6.01 -7.60 -7.65
CA LYS A 49 6.42 -6.36 -8.36
C LYS A 49 5.23 -5.44 -8.62
N HIS A 50 4.09 -5.97 -9.06
CA HIS A 50 2.89 -5.17 -9.28
C HIS A 50 2.33 -4.57 -7.99
N ILE A 51 2.32 -5.34 -6.90
CA ILE A 51 1.97 -4.82 -5.55
C ILE A 51 2.91 -3.66 -5.18
N LEU A 52 4.22 -3.82 -5.37
CA LEU A 52 5.21 -2.79 -5.02
C LEU A 52 5.06 -1.53 -5.88
N LEU A 53 4.81 -1.68 -7.19
CA LEU A 53 4.56 -0.54 -8.08
C LEU A 53 3.30 0.23 -7.64
N ALA A 54 2.22 -0.49 -7.34
CA ALA A 54 0.99 0.13 -6.85
C ALA A 54 1.17 0.77 -5.46
N GLY A 55 1.90 0.12 -4.56
CA GLY A 55 2.22 0.64 -3.22
C GLY A 55 3.14 1.87 -3.29
N GLN A 56 4.11 1.89 -4.20
CA GLN A 56 4.97 3.04 -4.44
C GLN A 56 4.17 4.24 -4.99
N ASN A 57 3.18 3.99 -5.86
CA ASN A 57 2.28 5.04 -6.33
C ASN A 57 1.46 5.64 -5.16
N LEU A 58 1.03 4.80 -4.23
CA LEU A 58 0.33 5.23 -3.02
C LEU A 58 1.24 6.11 -2.13
N LEU A 59 2.47 5.66 -1.87
CA LEU A 59 3.49 6.44 -1.14
C LEU A 59 3.81 7.78 -1.82
N ASN A 60 3.89 7.82 -3.15
CA ASN A 60 4.09 9.05 -3.90
C ASN A 60 2.90 10.01 -3.71
N THR A 61 1.68 9.49 -3.71
CA THR A 61 0.47 10.27 -3.43
C THR A 61 0.50 10.85 -2.01
N PHE A 62 0.99 10.09 -1.02
CA PHE A 62 1.17 10.61 0.35
C PHE A 62 2.21 11.71 0.41
N LYS A 63 3.34 11.58 -0.29
CA LYS A 63 4.35 12.65 -0.36
C LYS A 63 3.75 13.94 -0.94
N LEU A 64 2.89 13.84 -1.95
CA LEU A 64 2.19 15.00 -2.53
C LEU A 64 1.23 15.61 -1.51
N LEU A 65 0.41 14.80 -0.84
CA LEU A 65 -0.53 15.24 0.19
C LEU A 65 0.18 15.94 1.35
N ARG A 66 1.28 15.36 1.84
CA ARG A 66 2.12 15.92 2.90
C ARG A 66 2.67 17.30 2.54
N ARG A 67 3.18 17.47 1.32
CA ARG A 67 3.70 18.76 0.83
C ARG A 67 2.62 19.84 0.88
N GLN A 68 1.39 19.47 0.55
CA GLN A 68 0.25 20.39 0.51
C GLN A 68 -0.23 20.76 1.91
N TRP A 69 -0.37 19.79 2.80
CA TRP A 69 -0.70 20.08 4.20
C TRP A 69 0.34 20.95 4.89
N LYS A 70 1.62 20.80 4.53
CA LYS A 70 2.67 21.70 5.01
C LYS A 70 2.42 23.16 4.59
N GLN A 71 1.94 23.39 3.37
CA GLN A 71 1.60 24.73 2.88
C GLN A 71 0.38 25.34 3.59
N HIS A 72 -0.52 24.49 4.11
CA HIS A 72 -1.74 24.91 4.81
C HIS A 72 -1.66 24.80 6.35
N ALA A 73 -0.46 24.56 6.90
CA ALA A 73 -0.21 24.43 8.34
C ALA A 73 -1.08 23.38 9.06
N VAL A 74 -1.35 22.26 8.38
CA VAL A 74 -2.20 21.16 8.88
C VAL A 74 -1.33 20.11 9.58
N VAL A 75 -0.88 20.41 10.81
CA VAL A 75 0.20 19.67 11.50
C VAL A 75 -0.19 18.26 11.95
N ASP A 76 -1.35 18.07 12.56
CA ASP A 76 -1.74 16.78 13.13
C ASP A 76 -1.91 15.70 12.05
N GLN A 77 -2.61 16.03 10.95
CA GLN A 77 -2.75 15.10 9.83
C GLN A 77 -1.40 14.77 9.17
N MET A 78 -0.45 15.72 9.14
CA MET A 78 0.90 15.46 8.60
C MET A 78 1.65 14.40 9.43
N ILE A 79 1.62 14.50 10.77
CA ILE A 79 2.27 13.54 11.65
C ILE A 79 1.66 12.16 11.45
N GLU A 80 0.33 12.08 11.35
CA GLU A 80 -0.37 10.83 11.13
C GLU A 80 -0.05 10.20 9.77
N LEU A 81 0.01 11.00 8.70
CA LEU A 81 0.40 10.55 7.37
C LEU A 81 1.87 10.12 7.28
N ASP A 82 2.77 10.76 8.03
CA ASP A 82 4.18 10.36 8.11
C ASP A 82 4.30 9.00 8.81
N ARG A 83 3.62 8.82 9.95
CA ARG A 83 3.57 7.52 10.66
C ARG A 83 2.96 6.43 9.78
N PHE A 84 1.88 6.77 9.07
CA PHE A 84 1.22 5.87 8.14
C PHE A 84 2.16 5.43 7.00
N SER A 85 2.82 6.40 6.37
CA SER A 85 3.72 6.16 5.23
C SER A 85 4.88 5.25 5.62
N THR A 86 5.46 5.45 6.81
CA THR A 86 6.53 4.61 7.34
C THR A 86 6.05 3.17 7.57
N ASN A 87 4.95 3.01 8.30
CA ASN A 87 4.41 1.68 8.60
C ASN A 87 4.02 0.93 7.31
N PHE A 88 3.41 1.62 6.34
CA PHE A 88 3.00 1.02 5.07
C PHE A 88 4.23 0.59 4.24
N LEU A 89 5.26 1.43 4.19
CA LEU A 89 6.53 1.08 3.54
C LEU A 89 7.16 -0.16 4.20
N ASP A 90 7.10 -0.28 5.52
CA ASP A 90 7.64 -1.44 6.22
C ASP A 90 6.86 -2.72 5.88
N GLN A 91 5.53 -2.66 5.74
CA GLN A 91 4.76 -3.81 5.22
C GLN A 91 5.20 -4.20 3.81
N LEU A 92 5.40 -3.23 2.90
CA LEU A 92 5.91 -3.51 1.56
C LEU A 92 7.29 -4.19 1.58
N LYS A 93 8.19 -3.75 2.46
CA LYS A 93 9.51 -4.40 2.65
C LYS A 93 9.36 -5.84 3.16
N GLN A 94 8.44 -6.09 4.09
CA GLN A 94 8.19 -7.45 4.59
C GLN A 94 7.72 -8.38 3.48
N ILE A 95 6.80 -7.93 2.61
CA ILE A 95 6.37 -8.69 1.42
C ILE A 95 7.58 -9.07 0.57
N VAL A 96 8.49 -8.12 0.28
CA VAL A 96 9.72 -8.40 -0.49
C VAL A 96 10.59 -9.44 0.19
N MET A 97 10.87 -9.27 1.49
CA MET A 97 11.75 -10.18 2.22
C MET A 97 11.19 -11.59 2.27
N LYS A 98 9.88 -11.76 2.53
CA LYS A 98 9.23 -13.08 2.53
C LYS A 98 9.25 -13.71 1.14
N THR A 99 8.95 -12.93 0.11
CA THR A 99 8.97 -13.43 -1.29
C THR A 99 10.37 -13.86 -1.71
N LYS A 100 11.42 -13.11 -1.35
CA LYS A 100 12.83 -13.50 -1.62
C LYS A 100 13.22 -14.84 -1.00
N ARG A 101 12.60 -15.26 0.11
CA ARG A 101 12.87 -16.58 0.71
C ARG A 101 12.47 -17.73 -0.23
N LEU A 102 11.51 -17.51 -1.12
CA LEU A 102 11.11 -18.48 -2.15
C LEU A 102 12.22 -18.76 -3.18
N THR A 103 13.21 -17.88 -3.34
CA THR A 103 14.36 -18.14 -4.23
C THR A 103 15.28 -19.22 -3.68
N PHE A 104 15.35 -19.36 -2.35
CA PHE A 104 16.33 -20.20 -1.66
C PHE A 104 15.72 -21.48 -1.07
N THR A 105 14.40 -21.64 -1.17
CA THR A 105 13.66 -22.76 -0.57
C THR A 105 12.71 -23.37 -1.59
N ARG A 106 12.42 -24.66 -1.47
CA ARG A 106 11.25 -25.23 -2.17
C ARG A 106 10.00 -24.49 -1.69
N ILE A 107 8.98 -24.41 -2.54
CA ILE A 107 7.72 -23.72 -2.23
C ILE A 107 7.16 -24.30 -0.92
N ASP A 108 7.31 -23.53 0.15
CA ASP A 108 6.88 -23.90 1.50
C ASP A 108 5.52 -23.22 1.75
N PRO A 109 4.45 -24.00 2.02
CA PRO A 109 3.13 -23.46 2.35
C PRO A 109 3.16 -22.42 3.47
N LYS A 110 4.07 -22.55 4.43
CA LYS A 110 4.25 -21.57 5.50
C LYS A 110 4.75 -20.23 4.97
N ILE A 111 5.72 -20.24 4.05
CA ILE A 111 6.23 -19.01 3.44
C ILE A 111 5.12 -18.35 2.59
N MET A 112 4.33 -19.15 1.86
CA MET A 112 3.19 -18.62 1.09
C MET A 112 2.15 -17.98 2.01
N SER A 113 1.81 -18.63 3.12
CA SER A 113 0.91 -18.08 4.15
C SER A 113 1.46 -16.77 4.75
N ASP A 114 2.75 -16.73 5.07
CA ASP A 114 3.41 -15.51 5.57
C ASP A 114 3.30 -14.36 4.56
N ILE A 115 3.49 -14.63 3.26
CA ILE A 115 3.36 -13.62 2.20
C ILE A 115 1.94 -13.08 2.14
N VAL A 116 0.93 -13.96 2.13
CA VAL A 116 -0.49 -13.58 2.13
C VAL A 116 -0.82 -12.69 3.33
N GLU A 117 -0.32 -13.05 4.51
CA GLU A 117 -0.56 -12.27 5.72
C GLU A 117 0.03 -10.87 5.61
N GLN A 118 1.27 -10.73 5.12
CA GLN A 118 1.86 -9.40 4.92
C GLN A 118 1.12 -8.57 3.86
N ILE A 119 0.58 -9.21 2.81
CA ILE A 119 -0.26 -8.53 1.81
C ILE A 119 -1.56 -8.03 2.45
N ARG A 120 -2.20 -8.84 3.31
CA ARG A 120 -3.42 -8.45 4.04
C ARG A 120 -3.16 -7.29 4.99
N LEU A 121 -2.08 -7.32 5.77
CA LEU A 121 -1.69 -6.22 6.64
C LEU A 121 -1.46 -4.93 5.85
N ALA A 122 -0.80 -5.00 4.69
CA ALA A 122 -0.62 -3.84 3.81
C ALA A 122 -1.97 -3.33 3.25
N LEU A 123 -2.90 -4.22 2.92
CA LEU A 123 -4.25 -3.87 2.47
C LEU A 123 -5.03 -3.14 3.57
N GLU A 124 -5.10 -3.71 4.77
CA GLU A 124 -5.77 -3.11 5.93
C GLU A 124 -5.20 -1.74 6.26
N MET A 125 -3.87 -1.62 6.27
CA MET A 125 -3.21 -0.33 6.41
C MET A 125 -3.72 0.65 5.35
N SER A 126 -3.69 0.28 4.06
CA SER A 126 -4.15 1.17 2.99
C SER A 126 -5.60 1.66 3.16
N ASP A 127 -6.46 0.95 3.89
CA ASP A 127 -7.83 1.40 4.21
C ASP A 127 -7.89 2.45 5.31
N LEU A 128 -7.02 2.35 6.32
CA LEU A 128 -6.98 3.27 7.46
C LEU A 128 -6.73 4.72 7.05
N ILE A 129 -6.01 4.95 5.94
CA ILE A 129 -5.73 6.33 5.52
C ILE A 129 -7.01 7.12 5.22
N ARG A 130 -8.06 6.47 4.72
CA ARG A 130 -9.33 7.17 4.47
C ARG A 130 -9.98 7.63 5.77
N GLN A 131 -9.89 6.80 6.80
CA GLN A 131 -10.51 7.02 8.10
C GLN A 131 -9.75 8.04 8.95
N LYS A 132 -8.45 8.23 8.69
CA LYS A 132 -7.61 9.05 9.57
C LYS A 132 -7.18 10.38 8.94
N CYS A 133 -7.02 10.42 7.61
CA CYS A 133 -6.52 11.60 6.91
C CYS A 133 -7.61 12.44 6.25
N PHE A 134 -8.85 11.95 6.14
CA PHE A 134 -9.91 12.58 5.36
C PHE A 134 -11.29 12.66 6.05
N THR A 135 -11.40 12.21 7.30
CA THR A 135 -12.51 12.52 8.21
C THR A 135 -12.22 13.81 8.96
#